data_AF-A0A166B262-F1
#
_entry.id   AF-A0A166B262-F1
#
_cell.length_a   1.000
_cell.length_b   1.000
_cell.length_c   1.000
_cell.angle_alpha   90.00
_cell.angle_beta   90.00
_cell.angle_gamma   90.00
#
_symmetry.space_group_name_H-M   'P 1'
#
loop_
_entity.id
_entity.type
_entity.pdbx_description
1 polymer ?
#
loop_
_entity_poly.entity_id
_entity_poly.type
_entity_poly.pdbx_seq_one_letter_code
_entity_poly.pdbx_strand_id
1 'polypeptide(L)'
;MLHRALKSPIYIALAALCASIAGNIFAHRRIQGLERAYRNLQSTPLQPEDDSHYTYVDDDHPIRLPVHLPPVALKVEETSRFGISNYAAWEDWRTTDWFPQTDGFVRLGPDGRLFGVSMFHQMHCLQLMRDAVIHNQNVTTHTHHCLNLLRQMILCASDTTLDPINIAGEDGSPGANGVGTVHVCKDWQRAYDFVTDNQKSAVWNSPS
;
A
#
# COMPACT_ATOMS: atom_id res chain seq x y z
N MET A 1 27.57 -55.30 -16.34
CA MET A 1 26.99 -54.61 -17.52
C MET A 1 26.06 -53.42 -17.18
N LEU A 2 25.67 -53.18 -15.93
CA LEU A 2 24.79 -52.05 -15.57
C LEU A 2 25.46 -50.66 -15.44
N HIS A 3 26.80 -50.58 -15.35
CA HIS A 3 27.48 -49.31 -15.07
C HIS A 3 27.79 -48.41 -16.29
N ARG A 4 27.50 -48.85 -17.52
CA ARG A 4 27.79 -48.07 -18.75
C ARG A 4 26.60 -47.27 -19.29
N ALA A 5 25.38 -47.53 -18.80
CA ALA A 5 24.16 -46.85 -19.27
C ALA A 5 24.02 -45.41 -18.73
N LEU A 6 24.62 -45.09 -17.59
CA LEU A 6 24.50 -43.78 -16.91
C LEU A 6 25.45 -42.69 -17.44
N LYS A 7 26.28 -42.96 -18.45
CA LYS A 7 27.21 -41.99 -19.05
C LYS A 7 26.94 -41.68 -20.52
N SER A 8 25.78 -42.07 -21.06
CA SER A 8 25.41 -41.64 -22.41
C SER A 8 24.83 -40.22 -22.34
N PRO A 9 25.37 -39.26 -23.14
CA PRO A 9 24.99 -37.86 -23.10
C PRO A 9 23.49 -37.64 -23.37
N ILE A 10 22.84 -38.59 -24.05
CA ILE A 10 21.40 -38.58 -24.33
C ILE A 10 20.58 -38.70 -23.04
N TYR A 11 20.98 -39.57 -22.09
CA TYR A 11 20.23 -39.72 -20.83
C TYR A 11 20.39 -38.49 -19.92
N ILE A 12 21.55 -37.84 -19.95
CA ILE A 12 21.79 -36.60 -19.21
C ILE A 12 20.93 -35.47 -19.79
N ALA A 13 20.88 -35.34 -21.13
CA ALA A 13 20.04 -34.35 -21.80
C ALA A 13 18.54 -34.58 -21.53
N LEU A 14 18.07 -35.82 -21.58
CA LEU A 14 16.68 -36.17 -21.27
C LEU A 14 16.32 -35.87 -19.81
N ALA A 15 17.20 -36.21 -18.86
CA ALA A 15 16.98 -35.91 -17.45
C ALA A 15 16.92 -34.39 -17.18
N ALA A 16 17.79 -33.61 -17.81
CA ALA A 16 17.78 -32.15 -17.70
C ALA A 16 16.52 -31.52 -18.31
N LEU A 17 16.06 -32.04 -19.46
CA LEU A 17 14.81 -31.60 -20.09
C LEU A 17 13.60 -31.91 -19.21
N CYS A 18 13.52 -33.12 -18.64
CA CYS A 18 12.44 -33.50 -17.72
C CYS A 18 12.43 -32.61 -16.47
N ALA A 19 13.59 -32.32 -15.88
CA ALA A 19 13.69 -31.43 -14.72
C ALA A 19 13.25 -30.00 -15.05
N SER A 20 13.64 -29.47 -16.22
CA SER A 20 13.23 -28.15 -16.70
C SER A 20 11.72 -28.08 -16.94
N ILE A 21 11.13 -29.09 -17.59
CA ILE A 21 9.68 -29.17 -17.82
C ILE A 21 8.93 -29.24 -16.48
N ALA A 22 9.38 -30.07 -15.54
CA ALA A 22 8.77 -30.18 -14.22
C ALA A 22 8.84 -28.84 -13.45
N GLY A 23 9.98 -28.14 -13.50
CA GLY A 23 10.15 -26.82 -12.90
C GLY A 23 9.20 -25.78 -13.51
N ASN A 24 9.08 -25.73 -14.83
CA ASN A 24 8.17 -24.84 -15.53
C ASN A 24 6.69 -25.13 -15.23
N ILE A 25 6.30 -26.41 -15.17
CA ILE A 25 4.92 -26.81 -14.79
C ILE A 25 4.62 -26.41 -13.34
N PHE A 26 5.57 -26.59 -12.42
CA PHE A 26 5.40 -26.21 -11.02
C PHE A 26 5.25 -24.69 -10.88
N ALA A 27 6.11 -23.91 -11.54
CA ALA A 27 6.02 -22.45 -11.57
C ALA A 27 4.67 -21.97 -12.16
N HIS A 28 4.23 -22.57 -13.27
CA HIS A 28 2.96 -22.21 -13.90
C HIS A 28 1.76 -22.55 -13.01
N ARG A 29 1.76 -23.71 -12.34
CA ARG A 29 0.71 -24.08 -11.37
C ARG A 29 0.67 -23.16 -10.16
N ARG A 30 1.82 -22.70 -9.66
CA ARG A 30 1.93 -21.69 -8.60
C ARG A 30 1.31 -20.36 -9.04
N ILE A 31 1.65 -19.88 -10.24
CA ILE A 31 1.12 -18.63 -10.79
C ILE A 31 -0.40 -18.74 -11.00
N GLN A 32 -0.89 -19.82 -11.61
CA GLN A 32 -2.33 -20.04 -11.77
C GLN A 32 -3.08 -20.16 -10.43
N GLY A 33 -2.44 -20.72 -9.39
CA GLY A 33 -3.01 -20.79 -8.04
C GLY A 33 -3.15 -19.41 -7.41
N LEU A 34 -2.13 -18.55 -7.57
CA LEU A 34 -2.16 -17.15 -7.11
C LEU A 34 -3.23 -16.35 -7.86
N GLU A 35 -3.33 -16.49 -9.18
CA GLU A 35 -4.37 -15.81 -9.95
C GLU A 35 -5.79 -16.27 -9.58
N ARG A 36 -5.99 -17.57 -9.27
CA ARG A 36 -7.30 -18.07 -8.81
C ARG A 36 -7.64 -17.54 -7.43
N ALA A 37 -6.68 -17.51 -6.50
CA ALA A 37 -6.87 -16.91 -5.18
C ALA A 37 -7.17 -15.41 -5.27
N TYR A 38 -6.47 -14.69 -6.17
CA TYR A 38 -6.72 -13.29 -6.47
C TYR A 38 -8.12 -13.06 -7.05
N ARG A 39 -8.52 -13.84 -8.07
CA ARG A 39 -9.88 -13.78 -8.64
C ARG A 39 -10.97 -14.07 -7.61
N ASN A 40 -10.74 -15.00 -6.69
CA ASN A 40 -11.70 -15.34 -5.63
C ASN A 40 -11.79 -14.28 -4.52
N LEU A 41 -10.70 -13.57 -4.22
CA LEU A 41 -10.72 -12.38 -3.35
C LEU A 41 -11.49 -11.22 -3.99
N GLN A 42 -11.51 -11.17 -5.32
CA GLN A 42 -12.09 -10.09 -6.12
C GLN A 42 -13.55 -10.36 -6.55
N SER A 43 -14.07 -11.57 -6.35
CA SER A 43 -15.38 -12.00 -6.88
C SER A 43 -16.58 -11.76 -5.96
N THR A 44 -16.43 -11.04 -4.85
CA THR A 44 -17.59 -10.49 -4.11
C THR A 44 -17.76 -9.04 -4.56
N PRO A 45 -18.76 -8.71 -5.40
CA PRO A 45 -19.00 -7.34 -5.79
C PRO A 45 -19.58 -6.61 -4.59
N LEU A 46 -18.75 -5.87 -3.86
CA LEU A 46 -19.24 -4.85 -2.95
C LEU A 46 -19.65 -3.67 -3.83
N GLN A 47 -20.96 -3.50 -4.04
CA GLN A 47 -21.50 -2.26 -4.60
C GLN A 47 -20.97 -1.07 -3.77
N PRO A 48 -20.88 0.14 -4.34
CA PRO A 48 -20.69 1.35 -3.53
C PRO A 48 -21.63 1.27 -2.33
N GLU A 49 -21.12 1.48 -1.11
CA GLU A 49 -21.96 1.45 0.09
C GLU A 49 -23.11 2.44 -0.13
N ASP A 50 -24.35 1.94 -0.11
CA ASP A 50 -25.54 2.79 -0.10
C ASP A 50 -25.46 3.66 1.16
N ASP A 51 -25.23 4.94 0.95
CA ASP A 51 -25.01 5.94 2.00
C ASP A 51 -26.26 6.81 2.23
N SER A 52 -27.37 6.50 1.55
CA SER A 52 -28.60 7.29 1.59
C SER A 52 -29.26 7.36 2.97
N HIS A 53 -28.90 6.44 3.88
CA HIS A 53 -29.40 6.44 5.26
C HIS A 53 -28.63 7.37 6.21
N TYR A 54 -27.46 7.88 5.81
CA TYR A 54 -26.67 8.80 6.65
C TYR A 54 -27.14 10.24 6.47
N THR A 55 -27.27 10.97 7.59
CA THR A 55 -27.55 12.41 7.57
C THR A 55 -26.31 13.25 7.31
N TYR A 56 -25.12 12.69 7.52
CA TYR A 56 -23.82 13.38 7.49
C TYR A 56 -23.68 14.48 8.56
N VAL A 57 -24.49 14.44 9.62
CA VAL A 57 -24.41 15.36 10.76
C VAL A 57 -23.66 14.66 11.91
N ASP A 58 -22.75 15.37 12.57
CA ASP A 58 -21.95 14.87 13.70
C ASP A 58 -21.28 13.51 13.42
N ASP A 59 -21.62 12.46 14.15
CA ASP A 59 -21.04 11.12 13.97
C ASP A 59 -21.86 10.24 13.00
N ASP A 60 -22.96 10.75 12.44
CA ASP A 60 -23.85 9.99 11.54
C ASP A 60 -23.38 10.08 10.09
N HIS A 61 -22.28 9.40 9.79
CA HIS A 61 -21.69 9.28 8.46
C HIS A 61 -20.99 7.92 8.31
N PRO A 62 -20.74 7.44 7.07
CA PRO A 62 -19.97 6.22 6.90
C PRO A 62 -18.52 6.43 7.37
N ILE A 63 -17.89 5.35 7.85
CA ILE A 63 -16.48 5.39 8.26
C ILE A 63 -15.57 5.62 7.05
N ARG A 64 -15.95 5.11 5.87
CA ARG A 64 -15.16 5.19 4.63
C ARG A 64 -15.90 5.96 3.55
N LEU A 65 -15.14 6.51 2.60
CA LEU A 65 -15.68 7.07 1.38
C LEU A 65 -16.51 5.99 0.65
N PRO A 66 -17.78 6.28 0.24
CA PRO A 66 -18.67 5.30 -0.40
C PRO A 66 -18.26 5.05 -1.86
N VAL A 67 -17.07 4.50 -2.05
CA VAL A 67 -16.49 4.16 -3.35
C VAL A 67 -16.08 2.69 -3.36
N HIS A 68 -16.34 2.04 -4.49
CA HIS A 68 -15.82 0.71 -4.74
C HIS A 68 -14.34 0.80 -5.12
N LEU A 69 -13.47 0.18 -4.31
CA LEU A 69 -12.04 0.05 -4.60
C LEU A 69 -11.72 -1.40 -5.02
N PRO A 70 -11.62 -1.70 -6.32
CA PRO A 70 -11.19 -3.02 -6.75
C PRO A 70 -9.73 -3.24 -6.33
N PRO A 71 -9.33 -4.47 -5.97
CA PRO A 71 -7.94 -4.74 -5.69
C PRO A 71 -7.11 -4.55 -6.96
N VAL A 72 -5.94 -3.95 -6.77
CA VAL A 72 -4.92 -3.74 -7.78
C VAL A 72 -3.58 -4.23 -7.25
N ALA A 73 -2.73 -4.74 -8.13
CA ALA A 73 -1.37 -5.15 -7.77
C ALA A 73 -0.41 -3.96 -7.94
N LEU A 74 0.30 -3.62 -6.88
CA LEU A 74 1.40 -2.67 -6.92
C LEU A 74 2.72 -3.41 -6.72
N LYS A 75 3.65 -3.22 -7.67
CA LYS A 75 5.04 -3.61 -7.48
C LYS A 75 5.81 -2.37 -7.06
N VAL A 76 6.49 -2.44 -5.91
CA VAL A 76 7.35 -1.35 -5.44
C VAL A 76 8.57 -1.28 -6.34
N GLU A 77 8.83 -0.08 -6.86
CA GLU A 77 10.00 0.19 -7.70
C GLU A 77 10.76 1.41 -7.19
N GLU A 78 12.08 1.34 -7.28
CA GLU A 78 12.98 2.48 -7.08
C GLU A 78 13.07 3.26 -8.38
N THR A 79 12.67 4.52 -8.36
CA THR A 79 12.68 5.37 -9.55
C THR A 79 13.34 6.71 -9.23
N SER A 80 13.78 7.44 -10.26
CA SER A 80 14.23 8.83 -10.12
C SER A 80 13.05 9.83 -9.98
N ARG A 81 11.81 9.37 -10.18
CA ARG A 81 10.60 10.16 -9.92
C ARG A 81 10.32 10.22 -8.42
N PHE A 82 9.61 11.27 -8.01
CA PHE A 82 9.33 11.57 -6.60
C PHE A 82 10.63 11.68 -5.77
N GLY A 83 11.66 12.30 -6.35
CA GLY A 83 12.90 12.59 -5.63
C GLY A 83 12.68 13.55 -4.44
N ILE A 84 13.71 13.81 -3.64
CA ILE A 84 13.55 14.69 -2.47
C ILE A 84 13.59 16.15 -2.87
N SER A 85 14.73 16.67 -3.36
CA SER A 85 14.93 18.11 -3.57
C SER A 85 15.28 18.49 -5.01
N ASN A 86 15.43 17.52 -5.92
CA ASN A 86 15.68 17.79 -7.34
C ASN A 86 14.51 18.54 -7.97
N TYR A 87 14.76 19.32 -9.02
CA TYR A 87 13.75 20.19 -9.64
C TYR A 87 12.44 19.47 -9.98
N ALA A 88 12.51 18.29 -10.60
CA ALA A 88 11.32 17.50 -10.96
C ALA A 88 10.51 16.99 -9.74
N ALA A 89 11.11 16.92 -8.55
CA ALA A 89 10.41 16.48 -7.34
C ALA A 89 9.24 17.38 -7.00
N TRP A 90 9.36 18.69 -7.18
CA TRP A 90 8.31 19.63 -6.77
C TRP A 90 7.00 19.39 -7.51
N GLU A 91 7.08 19.16 -8.82
CA GLU A 91 5.92 18.80 -9.63
C GLU A 91 5.41 17.41 -9.25
N ASP A 92 6.30 16.41 -9.15
CA ASP A 92 5.94 15.04 -8.79
C ASP A 92 5.14 14.98 -7.48
N TRP A 93 5.67 15.58 -6.42
CA TRP A 93 5.01 15.58 -5.10
C TRP A 93 3.71 16.37 -5.12
N ARG A 94 3.65 17.49 -5.85
CA ARG A 94 2.41 18.26 -6.01
C ARG A 94 1.30 17.45 -6.67
N THR A 95 1.62 16.52 -7.56
CA THR A 95 0.59 15.67 -8.19
C THR A 95 -0.06 14.66 -7.24
N THR A 96 0.47 14.45 -6.03
CA THR A 96 -0.01 13.41 -5.12
C THR A 96 -1.32 13.75 -4.40
N ASP A 97 -1.59 15.05 -4.23
CA ASP A 97 -2.76 15.56 -3.53
C ASP A 97 -3.42 16.76 -4.22
N TRP A 98 -2.89 17.24 -5.34
CA TRP A 98 -3.52 18.34 -6.08
C TRP A 98 -4.83 17.90 -6.74
N PHE A 99 -5.93 18.50 -6.30
CA PHE A 99 -7.19 18.54 -7.05
C PHE A 99 -7.61 19.99 -7.31
N PRO A 100 -8.39 20.27 -8.38
CA PRO A 100 -8.72 21.65 -8.78
C PRO A 100 -9.43 22.48 -7.70
N GLN A 101 -10.11 21.83 -6.75
CA GLN A 101 -10.92 22.48 -5.73
C GLN A 101 -10.27 22.49 -4.35
N THR A 102 -9.51 21.46 -4.00
CA THR A 102 -8.99 21.23 -2.63
C THR A 102 -7.96 20.08 -2.62
N ASP A 103 -7.09 20.01 -1.63
CA ASP A 103 -6.00 19.02 -1.54
C ASP A 103 -6.48 17.64 -1.05
N GLY A 104 -7.48 17.06 -1.73
CA GLY A 104 -8.00 15.72 -1.45
C GLY A 104 -9.18 15.66 -0.47
N PHE A 105 -9.78 16.80 -0.14
CA PHE A 105 -11.03 16.85 0.62
C PHE A 105 -12.25 16.57 -0.27
N VAL A 106 -13.31 16.06 0.35
CA VAL A 106 -14.59 15.77 -0.30
C VAL A 106 -15.73 16.45 0.45
N ARG A 107 -16.79 16.80 -0.28
CA ARG A 107 -18.07 17.25 0.30
C ARG A 107 -19.10 16.16 0.14
N LEU A 108 -19.69 15.73 1.25
CA LEU A 108 -20.66 14.62 1.28
C LEU A 108 -21.95 15.02 2.01
N GLY A 109 -23.01 14.29 1.73
CA GLY A 109 -24.35 14.52 2.29
C GLY A 109 -25.09 15.72 1.68
N PRO A 110 -26.36 15.91 2.06
CA PRO A 110 -27.23 16.95 1.50
C PRO A 110 -26.70 18.38 1.70
N ASP A 111 -26.03 18.62 2.83
CA ASP A 111 -25.49 19.94 3.20
C ASP A 111 -24.02 20.13 2.76
N GLY A 112 -23.42 19.14 2.09
CA GLY A 112 -22.07 19.22 1.56
C GLY A 112 -20.99 19.36 2.65
N ARG A 113 -21.11 18.59 3.73
CA ARG A 113 -20.14 18.57 4.84
C ARG A 113 -18.76 18.16 4.33
N LEU A 114 -17.73 18.85 4.81
CA LEU A 114 -16.36 18.65 4.37
C LEU A 114 -15.68 17.53 5.18
N PHE A 115 -15.00 16.63 4.47
CA PHE A 115 -14.20 15.54 5.04
C PHE A 115 -12.83 15.48 4.35
N GLY A 116 -11.79 15.16 5.13
CA GLY A 116 -10.54 14.66 4.59
C GLY A 116 -10.64 13.16 4.29
N VAL A 117 -9.96 12.70 3.24
CA VAL A 117 -9.80 11.26 2.99
C VAL A 117 -8.41 10.86 3.49
N SER A 118 -8.35 9.84 4.36
CA SER A 118 -7.11 9.48 5.06
C SER A 118 -5.91 9.26 4.15
N MET A 119 -6.08 8.62 2.98
CA MET A 119 -5.00 8.43 2.02
C MET A 119 -4.34 9.76 1.59
N PHE A 120 -5.14 10.79 1.29
CA PHE A 120 -4.61 12.11 0.90
C PHE A 120 -4.04 12.86 2.09
N HIS A 121 -4.64 12.73 3.27
CA HIS A 121 -4.07 13.28 4.50
C HIS A 121 -2.68 12.66 4.78
N GLN A 122 -2.52 11.34 4.62
CA GLN A 122 -1.23 10.66 4.74
C GLN A 122 -0.21 11.16 3.69
N MET A 123 -0.64 11.40 2.44
CA MET A 123 0.22 12.00 1.41
C MET A 123 0.66 13.42 1.79
N HIS A 124 -0.26 14.24 2.28
CA HIS A 124 0.03 15.59 2.77
C HIS A 124 1.07 15.56 3.91
N CYS A 125 0.87 14.71 4.92
CA CYS A 125 1.84 14.52 6.01
C CYS A 125 3.20 14.05 5.48
N LEU A 126 3.23 13.17 4.46
CA LEU A 126 4.47 12.73 3.84
C LEU A 126 5.21 13.87 3.12
N GLN A 127 4.48 14.82 2.52
CA GLN A 127 5.07 16.05 1.97
C GLN A 127 5.65 16.95 3.06
N LEU A 128 4.99 17.09 4.21
CA LEU A 128 5.54 17.82 5.37
C LEU A 128 6.83 17.16 5.90
N MET A 129 6.86 15.82 5.97
CA MET A 129 8.07 15.08 6.34
C MET A 129 9.19 15.29 5.32
N ARG A 130 8.88 15.28 4.02
CA ARG A 130 9.84 15.61 2.96
C ARG A 130 10.41 17.02 3.15
N ASP A 131 9.55 17.99 3.42
CA ASP A 131 9.96 19.38 3.65
C ASP A 131 10.92 19.49 4.85
N ALA A 132 10.63 18.82 5.96
CA ALA A 132 11.53 18.75 7.11
C ALA A 132 12.90 18.11 6.77
N VAL A 133 12.92 17.06 5.95
CA VAL A 133 14.16 16.42 5.46
C VAL A 133 14.99 17.40 4.61
N ILE A 134 14.34 18.19 3.76
CA ILE A 134 14.98 19.22 2.93
C ILE A 134 15.59 20.31 3.82
N HIS A 135 14.79 20.85 4.75
CA HIS A 135 15.23 21.92 5.66
C HIS A 135 16.39 21.49 6.55
N ASN A 136 16.39 20.25 7.03
CA ASN A 136 17.47 19.72 7.85
C ASN A 136 18.67 19.18 7.05
N GLN A 137 18.69 19.42 5.73
CA GLN A 137 19.75 18.97 4.81
C GLN A 137 20.06 17.46 4.86
N ASN A 138 19.12 16.63 5.31
CA ASN A 138 19.30 15.18 5.46
C ASN A 138 18.84 14.41 4.20
N VAL A 139 19.19 14.95 3.04
CA VAL A 139 18.83 14.37 1.74
C VAL A 139 19.85 13.28 1.39
N THR A 140 19.46 12.02 1.59
CA THR A 140 20.30 10.85 1.35
C THR A 140 19.58 9.86 0.45
N THR A 141 20.32 8.88 -0.10
CA THR A 141 19.71 7.76 -0.82
C THR A 141 18.72 6.99 0.05
N HIS A 142 18.98 6.90 1.36
CA HIS A 142 18.10 6.19 2.29
C HIS A 142 16.81 6.97 2.54
N THR A 143 16.87 8.29 2.82
CA THR A 143 15.66 9.10 3.00
C THR A 143 14.83 9.15 1.71
N HIS A 144 15.48 9.16 0.54
CA HIS A 144 14.81 9.09 -0.75
C HIS A 144 14.03 7.78 -0.90
N HIS A 145 14.71 6.65 -0.69
CA HIS A 145 14.09 5.32 -0.72
C HIS A 145 12.92 5.20 0.26
N CYS A 146 13.10 5.62 1.52
CA CYS A 146 12.08 5.53 2.56
C CYS A 146 10.83 6.35 2.23
N LEU A 147 10.98 7.60 1.80
CA LEU A 147 9.83 8.44 1.44
C LEU A 147 9.09 7.86 0.24
N ASN A 148 9.81 7.34 -0.76
CA ASN A 148 9.19 6.70 -1.91
C ASN A 148 8.49 5.37 -1.59
N LEU A 149 9.06 4.58 -0.68
CA LEU A 149 8.42 3.37 -0.18
C LEU A 149 7.11 3.72 0.54
N LEU A 150 7.13 4.69 1.45
CA LEU A 150 5.94 5.13 2.19
C LEU A 150 4.85 5.65 1.25
N ARG A 151 5.20 6.49 0.28
CA ARG A 151 4.26 6.97 -0.75
C ARG A 151 3.58 5.81 -1.47
N GLN A 152 4.34 4.80 -1.88
CA GLN A 152 3.82 3.61 -2.56
C GLN A 152 2.95 2.76 -1.62
N MET A 153 3.30 2.66 -0.34
CA MET A 153 2.49 1.92 0.64
C MET A 153 1.18 2.64 0.98
N ILE A 154 1.15 3.97 1.01
CA ILE A 154 -0.09 4.77 1.14
C ILE A 154 -1.04 4.44 -0.01
N LEU A 155 -0.55 4.42 -1.26
CA LEU A 155 -1.36 4.03 -2.42
C LEU A 155 -1.80 2.56 -2.34
N CYS A 156 -0.92 1.65 -1.93
CA CYS A 156 -1.25 0.23 -1.81
C CYS A 156 -2.33 -0.03 -0.74
N ALA A 157 -2.32 0.74 0.35
CA ALA A 157 -3.31 0.64 1.41
C ALA A 157 -4.64 1.30 1.00
N SER A 158 -4.59 2.42 0.26
CA SER A 158 -5.75 3.18 -0.21
C SER A 158 -6.78 3.42 0.91
N ASP A 159 -6.32 3.90 2.07
CA ASP A 159 -7.21 4.12 3.22
C ASP A 159 -8.21 5.24 2.93
N THR A 160 -9.47 4.88 2.68
CA THR A 160 -10.55 5.81 2.37
C THR A 160 -11.34 6.27 3.60
N THR A 161 -10.81 6.06 4.81
CA THR A 161 -11.45 6.54 6.04
C THR A 161 -11.71 8.05 5.95
N LEU A 162 -12.93 8.45 6.29
CA LEU A 162 -13.38 9.84 6.29
C LEU A 162 -13.00 10.48 7.63
N ASP A 163 -12.26 11.58 7.54
CA ASP A 163 -11.80 12.37 8.68
C ASP A 163 -12.57 13.70 8.70
N PRO A 164 -13.51 13.89 9.64
CA PRO A 164 -14.29 15.12 9.72
C PRO A 164 -13.40 16.34 9.88
N ILE A 165 -13.68 17.40 9.11
CA ILE A 165 -12.96 18.67 9.28
C ILE A 165 -13.48 19.36 10.54
N ASN A 166 -12.63 19.43 11.56
CA ASN A 166 -12.91 20.17 12.78
C ASN A 166 -12.30 21.57 12.67
N ILE A 167 -13.07 22.61 12.98
CA ILE A 167 -12.61 24.02 13.00
C ILE A 167 -11.86 24.33 14.33
N ALA A 168 -11.51 23.30 15.09
CA ALA A 168 -10.93 23.42 16.44
C ALA A 168 -9.45 23.00 16.50
N GLY A 169 -8.68 23.20 15.42
CA GLY A 169 -7.21 23.06 15.46
C GLY A 169 -6.58 24.03 16.48
N GLU A 170 -5.35 23.76 16.93
CA GLU A 170 -4.60 24.60 17.88
C GLU A 170 -4.43 26.06 17.39
N ASP A 171 -4.47 26.27 16.07
CA ASP A 171 -4.37 27.56 15.40
C ASP A 171 -5.72 28.11 14.91
N GLY A 172 -6.82 27.38 15.11
CA GLY A 172 -8.16 27.71 14.60
C GLY A 172 -8.35 27.47 13.10
N SER A 173 -7.39 26.84 12.41
CA SER A 173 -7.51 26.51 10.99
C SER A 173 -8.38 25.26 10.80
N PRO A 174 -9.32 25.26 9.83
CA PRO A 174 -10.07 24.06 9.48
C PRO A 174 -9.12 22.98 8.95
N GLY A 175 -9.09 21.82 9.61
CA GLY A 175 -8.26 20.69 9.19
C GLY A 175 -8.84 19.34 9.60
N ALA A 176 -8.48 18.32 8.83
CA ALA A 176 -8.59 16.93 9.25
C ALA A 176 -7.36 16.65 10.11
N ASN A 177 -7.52 16.19 11.35
CA ASN A 177 -6.39 15.88 12.25
C ASN A 177 -6.35 14.40 12.66
N GLY A 178 -7.32 13.60 12.21
CA GLY A 178 -7.47 12.18 12.50
C GLY A 178 -7.88 11.85 13.93
N VAL A 179 -8.02 12.84 14.82
CA VAL A 179 -8.28 12.58 16.23
C VAL A 179 -9.73 12.15 16.42
N GLY A 180 -9.92 10.95 16.98
CA GLY A 180 -11.24 10.34 17.18
C GLY A 180 -11.77 9.57 15.97
N THR A 181 -11.11 9.67 14.82
CA THR A 181 -11.49 8.96 13.59
C THR A 181 -11.12 7.48 13.69
N VAL A 182 -12.10 6.60 13.45
CA VAL A 182 -11.93 5.14 13.55
C VAL A 182 -11.48 4.57 12.20
N HIS A 183 -10.37 3.83 12.21
CA HIS A 183 -9.86 3.13 11.02
C HIS A 183 -10.15 1.63 11.10
N VAL A 184 -10.42 1.01 9.94
CA VAL A 184 -10.54 -0.46 9.82
C VAL A 184 -9.21 -1.03 9.35
N CYS A 185 -8.38 -1.48 10.29
CA CYS A 185 -7.03 -1.96 10.03
C CYS A 185 -6.95 -3.50 9.96
N LYS A 186 -5.86 -4.01 9.36
CA LYS A 186 -5.42 -5.39 9.59
C LYS A 186 -4.84 -5.49 11.00
N ASP A 187 -5.05 -6.62 11.66
CA ASP A 187 -4.48 -6.88 12.98
C ASP A 187 -2.95 -6.96 12.89
N TRP A 188 -2.28 -5.86 13.20
CA TRP A 188 -0.83 -5.76 13.15
C TRP A 188 -0.15 -6.59 14.23
N GLN A 189 -0.83 -6.90 15.34
CA GLN A 189 -0.25 -7.71 16.43
C GLN A 189 0.18 -9.08 15.90
N ARG A 190 -0.60 -9.67 15.00
CA ARG A 190 -0.24 -10.96 14.37
C ARG A 190 1.07 -10.91 13.60
N ALA A 191 1.44 -9.77 13.01
CA ALA A 191 2.74 -9.60 12.37
C ALA A 191 3.88 -9.55 13.41
N TYR A 192 3.68 -8.82 14.51
CA TYR A 192 4.64 -8.75 15.62
C TYR A 192 4.86 -10.10 16.28
N ASP A 193 3.78 -10.83 16.57
CA ASP A 193 3.81 -12.18 17.15
C ASP A 193 4.63 -13.11 16.26
N PHE A 194 4.34 -13.12 14.96
CA PHE A 194 5.05 -13.95 14.00
C PHE A 194 6.55 -13.64 13.94
N VAL A 195 6.94 -12.36 13.83
CA VAL A 195 8.36 -11.97 13.78
C VAL A 195 9.08 -12.38 15.07
N THR A 196 8.45 -12.12 16.21
CA THR A 196 8.98 -12.44 17.53
C THR A 196 9.21 -13.95 17.67
N ASP A 197 8.24 -14.77 17.26
CA ASP A 197 8.37 -16.23 17.33
C ASP A 197 9.36 -16.78 16.29
N ASN A 198 9.41 -16.18 15.09
CA ASN A 198 10.38 -16.54 14.07
C ASN A 198 11.82 -16.34 14.57
N GLN A 199 12.11 -15.21 15.23
CA GLN A 199 13.43 -14.87 15.75
C GLN A 199 13.89 -15.78 16.91
N LYS A 200 12.96 -16.42 17.62
CA LYS A 200 13.29 -17.43 18.65
C LYS A 200 13.75 -18.76 18.06
N SER A 201 13.55 -18.98 16.75
CA SER A 201 13.88 -20.27 16.13
C SER A 201 15.38 -20.50 16.02
N ALA A 202 15.78 -21.78 16.01
CA ALA A 202 17.19 -22.17 15.91
C ALA A 202 17.90 -21.68 14.63
N VAL A 203 17.14 -21.33 13.58
CA VAL A 203 17.66 -20.79 12.31
C VAL A 203 18.39 -19.46 12.54
N TRP A 204 17.93 -18.64 13.48
CA TRP A 204 18.57 -17.36 13.82
C TRP A 204 19.82 -17.51 14.69
N ASN A 205 20.00 -18.67 15.33
CA ASN A 205 21.15 -18.97 16.19
C ASN A 205 22.26 -19.76 15.46
N SER A 206 22.08 -20.04 14.16
CA SER A 206 23.07 -20.76 13.36
C SER A 206 24.04 -19.77 12.70
N PRO A 207 25.36 -19.94 12.83
CA PRO A 207 26.31 -19.09 12.12
C PRO A 207 26.14 -19.26 10.60
N SER A 208 26.07 -18.12 9.91
CA SER A 208 25.99 -18.02 8.45
C SER A 208 27.23 -18.54 7.74
#